data_AF-A0A6L6GXQ1-F1
#
_entry.id   AF-A0A6L6GXQ1-F1
#
_cell.length_a   1.000
_cell.length_b   1.000
_cell.length_c   1.000
_cell.angle_alpha   90.00
_cell.angle_beta   90.00
_cell.angle_gamma   90.00
#
_symmetry.space_group_name_H-M   'P 1'
#
loop_
_entity.id
_entity.type
_entity.pdbx_description
1 polymer ?
#
loop_
_entity_poly.entity_id
_entity_poly.type
_entity_poly.pdbx_seq_one_letter_code
_entity_poly.pdbx_strand_id
1 'polypeptide(L)'
;MNKKKLQKWNFTLAAMGGLIGMLLGTVFTKGLDWSAILGAFTAFAIIFLINFFYVRSKSDKTPEVDERTILNMRKYYAIIANVFLGILFLSLAAVTYMGYEQISLSYLWIFIISYMLISGVGALIVNNR
;
A
#
# COMPACT_ATOMS: atom_id res chain seq x y z
N MET A 1 11.20 12.52 28.09
CA MET A 1 10.94 11.44 27.11
C MET A 1 12.20 11.21 26.29
N ASN A 2 12.68 9.97 26.15
CA ASN A 2 14.02 9.66 25.63
C ASN A 2 14.15 10.05 24.13
N LYS A 3 15.07 10.96 23.75
CA LYS A 3 15.15 11.57 22.40
C LYS A 3 15.23 10.55 21.25
N LYS A 4 15.82 9.37 21.51
CA LYS A 4 15.91 8.25 20.56
C LYS A 4 14.54 7.64 20.18
N LYS A 5 13.53 7.72 21.08
CA LYS A 5 12.17 7.23 20.80
C LYS A 5 11.42 8.16 19.85
N LEU A 6 11.59 9.47 19.97
CA LEU A 6 10.96 10.47 19.07
C LEU A 6 11.51 10.38 17.65
N GLN A 7 12.81 10.10 17.48
CA GLN A 7 13.43 9.95 16.17
C GLN A 7 12.82 8.82 15.34
N LYS A 8 12.32 7.75 15.97
CA LYS A 8 11.62 6.66 15.26
C LYS A 8 10.23 7.08 14.76
N TRP A 9 9.61 8.11 15.34
CA TRP A 9 8.29 8.61 14.96
C TRP A 9 8.33 9.79 13.97
N ASN A 10 9.50 10.11 13.43
CA ASN A 10 9.71 11.31 12.63
C ASN A 10 8.82 11.36 11.37
N PHE A 11 8.59 10.21 10.71
CA PHE A 11 7.71 10.12 9.54
C PHE A 11 6.24 10.42 9.87
N THR A 12 5.75 9.93 11.01
CA THR A 12 4.40 10.23 11.49
C THR A 12 4.26 11.69 11.88
N LEU A 13 5.27 12.27 12.52
CA LEU A 13 5.28 13.69 12.88
C LEU A 13 5.28 14.58 11.64
N ALA A 14 6.07 14.24 10.62
CA ALA A 14 6.06 14.92 9.33
C ALA A 14 4.70 14.80 8.61
N ALA A 15 4.11 13.60 8.60
CA ALA A 15 2.78 13.37 8.01
C ALA A 15 1.68 14.14 8.76
N MET A 16 1.78 14.24 10.08
CA MET A 16 0.86 15.05 10.90
C MET A 16 0.99 16.54 10.57
N GLY A 17 2.23 17.04 10.40
CA GLY A 17 2.48 18.40 9.93
C GLY A 17 1.90 18.66 8.54
N GLY A 18 2.01 17.70 7.62
CA GLY A 18 1.40 17.77 6.29
C GLY A 18 -0.14 17.81 6.33
N LEU A 19 -0.76 17.01 7.21
CA LEU A 19 -2.21 17.01 7.40
C LEU A 19 -2.70 18.35 7.99
N ILE A 20 -2.00 18.89 8.99
CA ILE A 20 -2.30 20.21 9.57
C ILE A 20 -2.11 21.31 8.52
N GLY A 21 -1.03 21.26 7.74
CA GLY A 21 -0.76 22.21 6.66
C GLY A 21 -1.86 22.20 5.60
N MET A 22 -2.37 21.03 5.23
CA MET A 22 -3.50 20.93 4.31
C MET A 22 -4.81 21.46 4.92
N LEU A 23 -5.12 21.11 6.17
CA LEU A 23 -6.30 21.62 6.86
C LEU A 23 -6.30 23.16 6.91
N LEU A 24 -5.15 23.77 7.23
CA LEU A 24 -5.02 25.23 7.20
C LEU A 24 -5.13 25.76 5.77
N GLY A 25 -4.44 25.15 4.80
CA GLY A 25 -4.47 25.58 3.41
C GLY A 25 -5.87 25.58 2.80
N THR A 26 -6.67 24.55 3.07
CA THR A 26 -8.06 24.45 2.58
C THR A 26 -8.97 25.52 3.20
N VAL A 27 -8.84 25.76 4.51
CA VAL A 27 -9.59 26.80 5.23
C VAL A 27 -9.27 28.21 4.71
N PHE A 28 -8.01 28.51 4.37
CA PHE A 28 -7.60 29.86 3.93
C PHE A 28 -7.81 30.14 2.44
N THR A 29 -7.91 29.13 1.56
CA THR A 29 -7.89 29.35 0.10
C THR A 29 -9.22 29.12 -0.62
N LYS A 30 -9.99 28.09 -0.25
CA LYS A 30 -11.18 27.67 -1.04
C LYS A 30 -12.39 27.23 -0.22
N GLY A 31 -12.30 27.24 1.11
CA GLY A 31 -13.31 26.63 1.99
C GLY A 31 -13.05 25.14 2.25
N LEU A 32 -13.89 24.51 3.08
CA LEU A 32 -13.72 23.10 3.48
C LEU A 32 -13.95 22.14 2.29
N ASP A 33 -12.87 21.84 1.57
CA ASP A 33 -12.84 20.80 0.54
C ASP A 33 -12.73 19.42 1.19
N TRP A 34 -13.87 18.77 1.34
CA TRP A 34 -13.97 17.42 1.92
C TRP A 34 -13.17 16.36 1.13
N SER A 35 -13.00 16.52 -0.19
CA SER A 35 -12.22 15.60 -1.01
C SER A 35 -10.73 15.69 -0.66
N ALA A 36 -10.22 16.92 -0.54
CA ALA A 36 -8.86 17.16 -0.10
C ALA A 36 -8.64 16.58 1.31
N ILE A 37 -9.53 16.89 2.26
CA ILE A 37 -9.41 16.41 3.65
C ILE A 37 -9.36 14.88 3.72
N LEU A 38 -10.24 14.19 2.99
CA LEU A 38 -10.24 12.73 2.93
C LEU A 38 -8.95 12.17 2.30
N GLY A 39 -8.44 12.82 1.27
CA GLY A 39 -7.15 12.47 0.65
C GLY A 39 -5.97 12.57 1.62
N ALA A 40 -5.84 13.69 2.34
CA ALA A 40 -4.77 13.87 3.34
C ALA A 40 -4.91 12.88 4.49
N PHE A 41 -6.12 12.68 4.98
CA PHE A 41 -6.36 11.75 6.09
C PHE A 41 -5.96 10.33 5.70
N THR A 42 -6.31 9.91 4.48
CA THR A 42 -5.93 8.60 3.95
C THR A 42 -4.41 8.45 3.86
N ALA A 43 -3.72 9.45 3.30
CA ALA A 43 -2.25 9.45 3.22
C ALA A 43 -1.60 9.41 4.61
N PHE A 44 -2.11 10.19 5.56
CA PHE A 44 -1.66 10.17 6.95
C PHE A 44 -1.84 8.80 7.60
N ALA A 45 -3.01 8.19 7.45
CA ALA A 45 -3.31 6.88 8.02
C ALA A 45 -2.35 5.80 7.49
N ILE A 46 -2.05 5.81 6.18
CA ILE A 46 -1.09 4.89 5.57
C ILE A 46 0.31 5.08 6.17
N ILE A 47 0.82 6.32 6.22
CA ILE A 47 2.16 6.59 6.77
C ILE A 47 2.22 6.26 8.26
N PHE A 48 1.15 6.55 9.01
CA PHE A 48 1.04 6.19 10.42
C PHE A 48 1.14 4.68 10.62
N LEU A 49 0.37 3.90 9.86
CA LEU A 49 0.38 2.43 9.96
C LEU A 49 1.76 1.87 9.61
N ILE A 50 2.38 2.31 8.52
CA ILE A 50 3.73 1.87 8.12
C ILE A 50 4.72 2.17 9.24
N ASN A 51 4.72 3.39 9.77
CA ASN A 51 5.66 3.77 10.81
C ASN A 51 5.39 3.05 12.14
N PHE A 52 4.12 2.80 12.47
CA PHE A 52 3.74 2.02 13.64
C PHE A 52 4.31 0.59 13.58
N PHE A 53 4.16 -0.09 12.43
CA PHE A 53 4.74 -1.41 12.23
C PHE A 53 6.27 -1.38 12.23
N TYR A 54 6.90 -0.37 11.63
CA TYR A 54 8.35 -0.19 11.61
C TYR A 54 8.93 -0.03 13.03
N VAL A 55 8.32 0.84 13.84
CA VAL A 55 8.75 1.08 15.22
C VAL A 55 8.61 -0.17 16.07
N ARG A 56 7.55 -0.97 15.85
CA ARG A 56 7.28 -2.22 16.57
C ARG A 56 8.19 -3.38 16.13
N SER A 57 8.59 -3.42 14.87
CA SER A 57 9.43 -4.48 14.29
C SER A 57 10.91 -4.36 14.68
N LYS A 58 11.49 -3.16 14.73
CA LYS A 58 12.92 -2.94 15.08
C LYS A 58 13.22 -3.02 16.60
N SER A 59 12.89 -4.15 17.23
CA SER A 59 13.32 -4.46 18.61
C SER A 59 14.63 -5.25 18.67
N ASP A 60 15.04 -5.91 17.57
CA ASP A 60 16.17 -6.87 17.61
C ASP A 60 17.34 -6.48 16.71
N LYS A 61 18.55 -6.88 17.13
CA LYS A 61 19.84 -6.60 16.46
C LYS A 61 20.18 -7.63 15.37
N THR A 62 19.19 -8.25 14.76
CA THR A 62 19.40 -9.16 13.64
C THR A 62 19.82 -8.38 12.38
N PRO A 63 20.68 -8.94 11.52
CA PRO A 63 21.08 -8.32 10.26
C PRO A 63 19.86 -7.90 9.42
N GLU A 64 19.96 -6.75 8.75
CA GLU A 64 18.79 -6.01 8.25
C GLU A 64 17.97 -6.75 7.20
N VAL A 65 18.60 -7.57 6.33
CA VAL A 65 17.89 -8.47 5.41
C VAL A 65 18.83 -9.60 4.99
N ASP A 66 18.34 -10.85 5.02
CA ASP A 66 19.01 -11.97 4.37
C ASP A 66 18.83 -11.85 2.84
N GLU A 67 19.92 -11.92 2.07
CA GLU A 67 19.89 -11.91 0.60
C GLU A 67 18.95 -12.97 0.04
N ARG A 68 18.81 -14.10 0.73
CA ARG A 68 17.87 -15.17 0.37
C ARG A 68 16.41 -14.69 0.44
N THR A 69 16.05 -13.94 1.47
CA THR A 69 14.69 -13.39 1.61
C THR A 69 14.41 -12.38 0.50
N ILE A 70 15.37 -11.52 0.14
CA ILE A 70 15.22 -10.57 -0.98
C ILE A 70 14.97 -11.32 -2.29
N LEU A 71 15.78 -12.35 -2.59
CA LEU A 71 15.64 -13.13 -3.80
C LEU A 71 14.31 -13.89 -3.86
N ASN A 72 13.86 -14.46 -2.74
CA ASN A 72 12.57 -15.14 -2.64
C ASN A 72 11.40 -14.17 -2.86
N MET A 73 11.45 -12.98 -2.23
CA MET A 73 10.44 -11.94 -2.40
C MET A 73 10.38 -11.44 -3.84
N ARG A 74 11.53 -11.22 -4.49
CA ARG A 74 11.60 -10.82 -5.89
C ARG A 74 10.99 -11.88 -6.82
N LYS A 75 11.32 -13.16 -6.61
CA LYS A 75 10.74 -14.27 -7.37
C LYS A 75 9.22 -14.35 -7.16
N TYR A 76 8.77 -14.24 -5.92
CA TYR A 76 7.35 -14.26 -5.58
C TYR A 76 6.58 -13.14 -6.31
N TYR A 77 7.04 -11.90 -6.23
CA TYR A 77 6.38 -10.77 -6.90
C TYR A 77 6.39 -10.91 -8.43
N ALA A 78 7.49 -11.43 -9.01
CA ALA A 78 7.53 -11.70 -10.44
C ALA A 78 6.50 -12.77 -10.86
N ILE A 79 6.37 -13.86 -10.09
CA ILE A 79 5.42 -14.94 -10.40
C ILE A 79 3.98 -14.45 -10.21
N ILE A 80 3.65 -13.87 -9.06
CA ILE A 80 2.27 -13.46 -8.74
C ILE A 80 1.76 -12.41 -9.75
N ALA A 81 2.61 -11.47 -10.19
CA ALA A 81 2.24 -10.46 -11.17
C ALA A 81 1.93 -11.08 -12.54
N ASN A 82 2.78 -12.00 -13.02
CA ASN A 82 2.55 -12.69 -14.30
C ASN A 82 1.33 -13.60 -14.26
N VAL A 83 1.11 -14.32 -13.14
CA VAL A 83 -0.08 -15.16 -12.94
C VAL A 83 -1.35 -14.29 -12.96
N PHE A 84 -1.36 -13.16 -12.26
CA PHE A 84 -2.50 -12.26 -12.26
C PHE A 84 -2.77 -11.65 -13.65
N LEU A 85 -1.73 -11.21 -14.36
CA LEU A 85 -1.88 -10.73 -15.73
C LEU A 85 -2.43 -11.84 -16.64
N GLY A 86 -1.92 -13.06 -16.52
CA GLY A 86 -2.43 -14.20 -17.28
C GLY A 86 -3.92 -14.47 -17.03
N ILE A 87 -4.34 -14.47 -15.76
CA ILE A 87 -5.75 -14.65 -15.38
C ILE A 87 -6.60 -13.49 -15.93
N LEU A 88 -6.10 -12.25 -15.87
CA LEU A 88 -6.80 -11.10 -16.43
C LEU A 88 -7.03 -11.27 -17.93
N PHE A 89 -5.98 -11.57 -18.69
CA PHE A 89 -6.09 -11.74 -20.14
C PHE A 89 -6.99 -12.91 -20.53
N LEU A 90 -6.91 -14.05 -19.81
CA LEU A 90 -7.80 -15.19 -20.04
C LEU A 90 -9.26 -14.83 -19.75
N SER A 91 -9.51 -14.10 -18.67
CA SER A 91 -10.87 -13.67 -18.30
C SER A 91 -11.43 -12.70 -19.34
N LEU A 92 -10.63 -11.73 -19.78
CA LEU A 92 -11.03 -10.79 -20.83
C LEU A 92 -11.31 -11.52 -22.15
N ALA A 93 -10.45 -12.45 -22.56
CA ALA A 93 -10.65 -13.25 -23.77
C ALA A 93 -11.96 -14.07 -23.72
N ALA A 94 -12.25 -14.69 -22.57
CA ALA A 94 -13.48 -15.44 -22.38
C ALA A 94 -14.73 -14.53 -22.46
N VAL A 95 -14.69 -13.36 -21.82
CA VAL A 95 -15.78 -12.37 -21.85
C VAL A 95 -16.00 -11.84 -23.27
N THR A 96 -14.93 -11.54 -24.00
CA THR A 96 -15.00 -11.13 -25.42
C THR A 96 -15.58 -12.24 -26.29
N TYR A 97 -15.18 -13.49 -26.08
CA TYR A 97 -15.73 -14.64 -26.82
C TYR A 97 -17.24 -14.83 -26.58
N MET A 98 -17.73 -14.49 -25.39
CA MET A 98 -19.16 -14.50 -25.07
C MET A 98 -19.95 -13.33 -25.68
N GLY A 99 -19.28 -12.43 -26.42
CA GLY A 99 -19.92 -11.31 -27.12
C GLY A 99 -20.12 -10.05 -26.26
N TYR A 100 -19.51 -9.97 -25.08
CA TYR A 100 -19.53 -8.76 -24.26
C TYR A 100 -18.47 -7.77 -24.77
N GLU A 101 -18.91 -6.65 -25.35
CA GLU A 101 -18.02 -5.60 -25.84
C GLU A 101 -17.60 -4.60 -24.75
N GLN A 102 -18.34 -4.53 -23.65
CA GLN A 102 -18.12 -3.57 -22.58
C GLN A 102 -18.22 -4.27 -21.22
N ILE A 103 -17.35 -3.85 -20.31
CA ILE A 103 -17.27 -4.39 -18.95
C ILE A 103 -17.27 -3.22 -17.98
N SER A 104 -18.04 -3.33 -16.90
CA SER A 104 -18.04 -2.30 -15.86
C SER A 104 -16.65 -2.18 -15.23
N LEU A 105 -16.20 -0.94 -15.04
CA LEU A 105 -14.93 -0.61 -14.38
C LEU A 105 -14.85 -1.21 -12.96
N SER A 106 -16.00 -1.42 -12.30
CA SER A 106 -16.07 -2.03 -10.97
C SER A 106 -15.43 -3.42 -10.91
N TYR A 107 -15.55 -4.22 -11.98
CA TYR A 107 -14.93 -5.55 -12.03
C TYR A 107 -13.40 -5.48 -12.08
N LEU A 108 -12.86 -4.50 -12.81
CA LEU A 108 -11.41 -4.25 -12.84
C LEU A 108 -10.89 -3.78 -11.48
N TRP A 109 -11.64 -2.91 -10.79
CA TRP A 109 -11.30 -2.48 -9.44
C TRP A 109 -11.24 -3.65 -8.45
N ILE A 110 -12.25 -4.52 -8.46
CA ILE A 110 -12.28 -5.71 -7.60
C ILE A 110 -11.08 -6.61 -7.90
N PHE A 111 -10.75 -6.80 -9.18
CA PHE A 111 -9.60 -7.60 -9.60
C PHE A 111 -8.27 -7.03 -9.08
N ILE A 112 -8.07 -5.72 -9.23
CA ILE A 112 -6.84 -5.04 -8.78
C ILE A 112 -6.74 -5.05 -7.25
N ILE A 113 -7.83 -4.82 -6.53
CA ILE A 113 -7.85 -4.90 -5.05
C ILE A 113 -7.51 -6.33 -4.60
N SER A 114 -8.07 -7.34 -5.25
CA SER A 114 -7.77 -8.74 -4.97
C SER A 114 -6.29 -9.05 -5.19
N TYR A 115 -5.69 -8.54 -6.26
CA TYR A 115 -4.25 -8.63 -6.51
C TYR A 115 -3.43 -8.00 -5.37
N MET A 116 -3.76 -6.78 -4.96
CA MET A 116 -3.05 -6.08 -3.89
C MET A 116 -3.13 -6.84 -2.55
N LEU A 117 -4.29 -7.39 -2.21
CA LEU A 117 -4.46 -8.18 -0.98
C LEU A 117 -3.70 -9.50 -1.04
N ILE A 118 -3.83 -10.26 -2.13
CA ILE A 118 -3.17 -11.57 -2.28
C ILE A 118 -1.66 -11.41 -2.33
N SER A 119 -1.14 -10.43 -3.09
CA SER A 119 0.29 -10.14 -3.17
C SER A 119 0.85 -9.66 -1.83
N GLY A 120 0.11 -8.83 -1.09
CA GLY A 120 0.50 -8.36 0.24
C GLY A 120 0.55 -9.50 1.27
N VAL A 121 -0.51 -10.32 1.36
CA VAL A 121 -0.57 -11.44 2.30
C VAL A 121 0.48 -12.51 1.95
N GLY A 122 0.61 -12.88 0.68
CA GLY A 122 1.59 -13.88 0.27
C GLY A 122 3.03 -13.40 0.46
N ALA A 123 3.30 -12.11 0.31
CA ALA A 123 4.60 -11.52 0.64
C ALA A 123 4.95 -11.68 2.14
N LEU A 124 3.98 -11.49 3.05
CA LEU A 124 4.21 -11.73 4.48
C LEU A 124 4.54 -13.20 4.77
N ILE A 125 3.93 -14.14 4.05
CA ILE A 125 4.20 -15.57 4.20
C ILE A 125 5.59 -15.93 3.66
N VAL A 126 5.98 -15.42 2.49
CA VAL A 126 7.28 -15.67 1.87
C VAL A 126 8.41 -15.03 2.66
N ASN A 127 8.18 -13.85 3.25
CA ASN A 127 9.17 -13.18 4.09
C ASN A 127 9.52 -13.97 5.37
N ASN A 128 8.61 -14.82 5.85
CA ASN A 128 8.82 -15.65 7.04
C ASN A 128 9.45 -17.03 6.72
N ARG A 129 9.89 -17.29 5.47
CA ARG A 129 10.48 -18.55 5.02
C ARG A 129 11.85 -18.36 4.36
#